data_AF-A0A6B3VVU6-F1
#
_entry.id   AF-A0A6B3VVU6-F1
#
_cell.length_a   1.000
_cell.length_b   1.000
_cell.length_c   1.000
_cell.angle_alpha   90.00
_cell.angle_beta   90.00
_cell.angle_gamma   90.00
#
_symmetry.space_group_name_H-M   'P 1'
#
loop_
_entity.id
_entity.type
_entity.pdbx_description
1 polymer ?
#
loop_
_entity_poly.entity_id
_entity_poly.type
_entity_poly.pdbx_seq_one_letter_code
_entity_poly.pdbx_strand_id
1 'polypeptide(L)' 'MPLYMYFPFLYFPEDKTEYIPAAISMFIFMVITVLAFRLVIRISKRQAEKAKKFEEQLNLTDDHKKE' A
#
# COMPACT_ATOMS: atom_id res chain seq x y z
N MET A 1 11.77 -13.98 36.47
CA MET A 1 10.64 -13.79 35.54
C MET A 1 10.74 -14.87 34.48
N PRO A 2 9.80 -15.81 34.39
CA PRO A 2 9.96 -16.99 33.55
C PRO A 2 9.76 -16.69 32.06
N LEU A 3 10.55 -17.36 31.22
CA LEU A 3 10.74 -17.07 29.79
C LEU A 3 9.48 -17.31 28.93
N TYR A 4 8.51 -18.09 29.43
CA TYR A 4 7.24 -18.38 28.76
C TYR A 4 6.33 -17.14 28.61
N MET A 5 6.58 -16.08 29.40
CA MET A 5 5.88 -14.80 29.27
C MET A 5 6.16 -14.13 27.92
N TYR A 6 7.28 -14.43 27.26
CA TYR A 6 7.71 -13.76 26.04
C TYR A 6 7.25 -14.45 24.74
N PHE A 7 6.68 -15.66 24.81
CA PHE A 7 6.25 -16.44 23.64
C PHE A 7 4.81 -17.00 23.73
N PRO A 8 3.77 -16.20 24.02
CA PRO A 8 2.38 -16.69 23.96
C PRO A 8 1.85 -16.88 22.53
N PHE A 9 2.62 -16.58 21.48
CA PHE A 9 2.12 -16.48 20.10
C PHE A 9 1.66 -17.80 19.46
N LEU A 10 2.08 -18.95 20.01
CA LEU A 10 1.60 -20.28 19.59
C LEU A 10 0.61 -20.91 20.58
N TYR A 11 0.15 -20.15 21.58
CA TYR A 11 -0.99 -20.57 22.39
C TYR A 11 -2.26 -20.32 21.58
N PHE A 12 -2.86 -21.40 21.11
CA PHE A 12 -4.16 -21.35 20.45
C PHE A 12 -5.23 -21.36 21.54
N PRO A 13 -6.01 -20.27 21.71
CA PRO A 13 -7.10 -20.30 22.67
C PRO A 13 -8.10 -21.38 22.29
N GLU A 14 -8.50 -22.15 23.31
CA GLU A 14 -9.53 -23.19 23.22
C GLU A 14 -10.89 -22.56 22.88
N ASP A 15 -11.17 -21.40 23.45
CA ASP A 15 -12.33 -20.58 23.14
C ASP A 15 -12.13 -19.71 21.91
N LYS A 16 -12.98 -19.91 20.89
CA LYS A 16 -12.87 -19.21 19.60
C LYS A 16 -13.11 -17.70 19.68
N THR A 17 -13.75 -17.24 20.76
CA THR A 17 -14.02 -15.83 21.02
C THR A 17 -12.74 -15.02 21.24
N GLU A 18 -11.66 -15.63 21.71
CA GLU A 18 -10.37 -14.97 21.91
C GLU A 18 -9.65 -14.63 20.58
N TYR A 19 -10.05 -15.20 19.44
CA TYR A 19 -9.54 -14.81 18.12
C TYR A 19 -10.24 -13.57 17.54
N ILE A 20 -11.39 -13.15 18.10
CA ILE A 20 -12.16 -12.00 17.59
C ILE A 20 -11.31 -10.73 17.47
N PRO A 21 -10.49 -10.35 18.49
CA PRO A 21 -9.61 -9.20 18.38
C PRO A 21 -8.63 -9.31 17.21
N ALA A 22 -8.02 -10.48 17.00
CA ALA A 22 -7.09 -10.71 15.89
C ALA A 22 -7.78 -10.61 14.52
N ALA A 23 -9.00 -11.15 14.38
CA ALA A 23 -9.79 -11.04 13.17
C ALA A 23 -10.16 -9.59 12.84
N ILE A 24 -10.53 -8.80 13.85
CA ILE A 24 -10.82 -7.37 13.69
C ILE A 24 -9.57 -6.62 13.25
N SER A 25 -8.43 -6.85 13.91
CA SER A 25 -7.16 -6.22 13.53
C SER A 25 -6.77 -6.57 12.09
N MET A 26 -6.84 -7.85 11.72
CA MET A 26 -6.56 -8.31 10.36
C MET A 26 -7.48 -7.63 9.34
N PHE A 27 -8.78 -7.53 9.64
CA PHE A 27 -9.75 -6.90 8.76
C PHE A 27 -9.45 -5.40 8.56
N ILE A 28 -9.17 -4.67 9.65
CA ILE A 28 -8.81 -3.24 9.58
C ILE A 28 -7.55 -3.05 8.73
N PHE A 29 -6.50 -3.84 8.97
CA PHE A 29 -5.28 -3.76 8.18
C PHE A 29 -5.54 -4.07 6.71
N MET A 30 -6.30 -5.13 6.40
CA MET A 30 -6.67 -5.48 5.04
C MET A 30 -7.37 -4.32 4.32
N VAL A 31 -8.36 -3.69 4.97
CA VAL A 31 -9.08 -2.54 4.42
C VAL A 31 -8.12 -1.37 4.14
N ILE A 32 -7.25 -1.04 5.10
CA ILE A 32 -6.27 0.04 4.95
C ILE A 32 -5.30 -0.27 3.81
N THR A 33 -4.79 -1.50 3.71
CA THR A 33 -3.89 -1.92 2.63
C THR A 33 -4.55 -1.76 1.27
N VAL A 34 -5.79 -2.23 1.10
CA VAL A 34 -6.52 -2.09 -0.17
C VAL A 34 -6.71 -0.61 -0.54
N LEU A 35 -7.06 0.24 0.44
CA LEU A 35 -7.21 1.68 0.21
C LEU A 35 -5.88 2.33 -0.17
N ALA A 36 -4.80 2.02 0.55
CA ALA A 36 -3.46 2.53 0.26
C ALA A 36 -3.01 2.15 -1.16
N PHE A 37 -3.15 0.87 -1.55
CA PHE A 37 -2.83 0.41 -2.90
C PHE A 37 -3.65 1.16 -3.97
N ARG A 38 -4.94 1.37 -3.74
CA ARG A 38 -5.78 2.13 -4.68
C ARG A 38 -5.34 3.60 -4.79
N LEU A 39 -4.96 4.23 -3.70
CA LEU A 39 -4.43 5.60 -3.70
C LEU A 39 -3.11 5.70 -4.47
N VAL A 40 -2.18 4.77 -4.23
CA VAL A 40 -0.89 4.72 -4.93
C VAL A 40 -1.09 4.57 -6.44
N ILE A 41 -1.95 3.65 -6.88
CA ILE A 41 -2.24 3.46 -8.31
C ILE A 41 -2.84 4.72 -8.93
N ARG A 42 -3.80 5.38 -8.24
CA ARG A 42 -4.42 6.61 -8.74
C ARG A 42 -3.40 7.74 -8.88
N ILE A 43 -2.50 7.89 -7.91
CA ILE A 43 -1.45 8.91 -7.93
C ILE A 43 -0.46 8.61 -9.06
N SER A 44 -0.03 7.35 -9.20
CA SER A 44 0.89 6.92 -10.25
C SER A 44 0.36 7.23 -11.65
N LYS A 45 -0.92 6.94 -11.94
CA LYS A 45 -1.54 7.27 -13.24
C LYS A 45 -1.48 8.78 -13.54
N ARG A 46 -1.80 9.62 -12.54
CA ARG A 46 -1.74 11.08 -12.70
C ARG A 46 -0.32 11.58 -12.93
N GLN A 47 0.67 10.96 -12.31
CA GLN A 47 2.07 11.31 -12.52
C GLN A 47 2.55 10.89 -13.91
N ALA A 48 2.18 9.69 -14.36
CA ALA A 48 2.52 9.19 -15.69
C ALA A 48 1.96 10.09 -16.81
N GLU A 49 0.70 10.52 -16.70
CA GLU A 49 0.10 11.46 -17.66
C GLU A 49 0.84 12.81 -17.70
N LYS A 50 1.26 13.33 -16.55
CA LYS A 50 2.03 14.58 -16.48
C LYS A 50 3.42 14.43 -17.10
N ALA A 51 4.10 13.32 -16.82
CA ALA A 51 5.40 13.01 -17.41
C ALA A 51 5.32 12.92 -18.93
N LYS A 52 4.31 12.22 -19.46
CA LYS A 52 4.08 12.11 -20.90
C LYS A 52 3.87 13.48 -21.57
N LYS A 53 3.04 14.34 -20.98
CA LYS A 53 2.82 15.71 -21.49
C LYS A 53 4.07 16.58 -21.45
N PHE A 54 4.97 16.32 -20.49
CA PHE A 54 6.23 17.02 -20.39
C PHE A 54 7.22 16.55 -21.47
N GLU A 55 7.31 15.24 -21.71
CA GLU A 55 8.09 14.66 -22.81
C GLU A 55 7.62 15.17 -24.18
N GLU A 56 6.30 15.23 -24.42
CA GLU A 56 5.74 15.78 -25.66
C GLU A 56 6.13 17.24 -25.89
N GLN A 57 6.15 18.08 -24.84
CA GLN A 57 6.57 19.49 -24.95
C GLN A 57 8.07 19.64 -25.24
N LEU A 58 8.91 18.78 -24.66
CA LEU A 58 10.35 18.78 -24.91
C LEU A 58 10.65 18.39 -26.36
N ASN A 59 10.01 17.35 -26.89
CA ASN A 59 10.20 16.90 -28.27
C ASN A 59 9.82 17.98 -29.29
N LEU A 60 8.69 18.66 -29.09
CA LEU A 60 8.27 19.77 -29.96
C LEU A 60 9.28 20.93 -29.96
N THR A 61 9.90 21.21 -28.82
CA THR A 61 10.92 22.28 -28.70
C THR A 61 12.23 21.89 -29.38
N ASP A 62 12.62 20.61 -29.29
CA ASP A 62 13.83 20.10 -29.95
C ASP A 62 13.67 20.01 -31.48
N ASP A 63 12.48 19.69 -31.98
CA ASP A 63 12.21 19.72 -33.43
C ASP A 63 12.27 21.15 -33.99
N HIS A 64 11.76 22.14 -33.27
CA HIS A 64 11.88 23.55 -33.66
C HIS A 64 13.30 24.13 -33.57
N LYS A 65 14.24 23.46 -32.89
CA LYS A 65 15.64 23.90 -32.79
C LYS A 65 16.53 23.29 -33.89
N LYS A 66 16.00 22.32 -34.66
CA LYS A 66 16.72 21.62 -35.73
C LYS A 66 16.41 22.17 -37.14
N GLU A 67 15.49 23.12 -37.26
CA GLU A 67 15.26 23.95 -38.45
C GLU A 67 16.01 25.29 -38.33
#